data_AF-A0A0M2NZW6-F1
#
_entry.id   AF-A0A0M2NZW6-F1
#
_cell.length_a   1.000
_cell.length_b   1.000
_cell.length_c   1.000
_cell.angle_alpha   90.00
_cell.angle_beta   90.00
_cell.angle_gamma   90.00
#
_symmetry.space_group_name_H-M   'P 1'
#
loop_
_entity.id
_entity.type
_entity.pdbx_description
1 polymer ?
#
loop_
_entity_poly.entity_id
_entity_poly.type
_entity_poly.pdbx_seq_one_letter_code
_entity_poly.pdbx_strand_id
1 'polypeptide(L)'
;MFRLDSVESIKKAIRVDHDFDDDLIMNVYLPGAINEVKTAVSLNSEDEPFYKDNPTFNLAVLNIIAHHNDNRSITSNEQSFDIPASSMKLVQTLRSDLAKWRRDNIEVIADEP
;
A
#
# COMPACT_ATOMS: atom_id res chain seq x y z
N MET A 1 12.01 5.77 -12.66
CA MET A 1 11.87 5.02 -11.38
C MET A 1 10.51 5.37 -10.81
N PHE A 2 9.73 4.38 -10.33
CA PHE A 2 8.44 4.62 -9.69
C PHE A 2 8.65 5.27 -8.32
N ARG A 3 7.80 6.23 -7.93
CA ARG A 3 7.80 6.82 -6.60
C ARG A 3 6.38 6.94 -6.06
N LEU A 4 6.15 6.45 -4.85
CA LEU A 4 4.81 6.44 -4.25
C LEU A 4 4.38 7.83 -3.75
N ASP A 5 5.30 8.78 -3.63
CA ASP A 5 5.05 10.18 -3.26
C ASP A 5 4.80 11.11 -4.47
N SER A 6 4.64 10.52 -5.66
CA SER A 6 4.50 11.26 -6.92
C SER A 6 3.15 10.96 -7.58
N VAL A 7 2.30 11.98 -7.68
CA VAL A 7 0.97 11.86 -8.31
C VAL A 7 1.07 11.30 -9.74
N GLU A 8 2.04 11.76 -10.53
CA GLU A 8 2.30 11.24 -11.89
C GLU A 8 2.67 9.74 -11.92
N SER A 9 3.43 9.28 -10.93
CA SER A 9 3.79 7.86 -10.81
C SER A 9 2.58 7.01 -10.44
N ILE A 10 1.74 7.51 -9.54
CA ILE A 10 0.49 6.84 -9.13
C ILE A 10 -0.48 6.79 -10.31
N LYS A 11 -0.78 7.94 -10.94
CA LYS A 11 -1.67 8.05 -12.11
C LYS A 11 -1.27 7.08 -13.21
N LYS A 12 0.02 7.03 -13.55
CA LYS A 12 0.55 6.07 -14.54
C LYS A 12 0.33 4.61 -14.12
N ALA A 13 0.46 4.30 -12.84
CA ALA A 13 0.25 2.94 -12.33
C ALA A 13 -1.23 2.53 -12.36
N ILE A 14 -2.14 3.45 -12.05
CA ILE A 14 -3.59 3.21 -12.02
C ILE A 14 -4.31 3.57 -13.34
N ARG A 15 -3.55 3.97 -14.38
CA ARG A 15 -4.03 4.32 -15.72
C ARG A 15 -4.98 5.52 -15.77
N VAL A 16 -4.72 6.52 -14.93
CA VAL A 16 -5.37 7.84 -14.99
C VAL A 16 -4.52 8.78 -15.85
N ASP A 17 -5.13 9.47 -16.80
CA ASP A 17 -4.48 10.37 -17.76
C ASP A 17 -4.90 11.84 -17.65
N HIS A 18 -5.71 12.17 -16.64
CA HIS A 18 -6.17 13.52 -16.31
C HIS A 18 -5.71 13.95 -14.92
N ASP A 19 -5.95 15.21 -14.55
CA ASP A 19 -5.50 15.85 -13.30
C ASP A 19 -6.63 16.15 -12.30
N PHE A 20 -7.89 15.89 -12.66
CA PHE A 20 -9.06 16.22 -11.83
C PHE A 20 -9.00 15.73 -10.37
N ASP A 21 -8.36 14.58 -10.14
CA ASP A 21 -8.31 13.95 -8.83
C ASP A 21 -6.90 13.98 -8.22
N ASP A 22 -5.97 14.80 -8.73
CA ASP A 22 -4.59 14.86 -8.22
C ASP A 22 -4.56 15.15 -6.71
N ASP A 23 -5.34 16.15 -6.26
CA ASP A 23 -5.46 16.49 -4.85
C ASP A 23 -6.14 15.38 -4.04
N LEU A 24 -7.13 14.69 -4.62
CA LEU A 24 -7.84 13.60 -3.95
C LEU A 24 -6.94 12.37 -3.80
N ILE A 25 -6.18 12.03 -4.83
CA ILE A 25 -5.19 10.96 -4.83
C ILE A 25 -4.13 11.24 -3.76
N MET A 26 -3.54 12.43 -3.75
CA MET A 26 -2.41 12.73 -2.88
C MET A 26 -2.80 12.98 -1.42
N ASN A 27 -3.93 13.66 -1.18
CA ASN A 27 -4.30 14.10 0.17
C ASN A 27 -5.29 13.17 0.88
N VAL A 28 -5.93 12.25 0.16
CA VAL A 28 -6.94 11.35 0.73
C VAL A 28 -6.62 9.88 0.44
N TYR A 29 -6.54 9.48 -0.83
CA TYR A 29 -6.40 8.06 -1.18
C TYR A 29 -5.04 7.49 -0.77
N LEU A 30 -3.96 8.19 -1.08
CA LEU A 30 -2.61 7.76 -0.75
C LEU A 30 -2.39 7.62 0.77
N PRO A 31 -2.64 8.63 1.62
CA PRO A 31 -2.46 8.48 3.07
C PRO A 31 -3.42 7.46 3.67
N GLY A 32 -4.66 7.38 3.18
CA GLY A 32 -5.64 6.37 3.61
C GLY A 32 -5.17 4.94 3.32
N ALA A 33 -4.73 4.68 2.08
CA ALA A 33 -4.23 3.38 1.66
C ALA A 33 -2.95 2.96 2.40
N ILE A 34 -2.01 3.89 2.62
CA ILE A 34 -0.83 3.65 3.46
C ILE A 34 -1.24 3.25 4.87
N ASN A 35 -2.15 4.01 5.48
CA ASN A 35 -2.62 3.73 6.83
C ASN A 35 -3.33 2.38 6.92
N GLU A 36 -4.15 2.03 5.94
CA GLU A 36 -4.85 0.75 5.88
C GLU A 36 -3.86 -0.43 5.82
N VAL A 37 -2.89 -0.39 4.90
CA VAL A 37 -1.91 -1.47 4.77
C VAL A 37 -1.04 -1.57 6.03
N LYS A 38 -0.56 -0.45 6.58
CA LYS A 38 0.24 -0.46 7.82
C LYS A 38 -0.55 -0.98 9.01
N THR A 39 -1.80 -0.55 9.17
CA THR A 39 -2.69 -1.06 10.25
C THR A 39 -2.87 -2.56 10.13
N ALA A 40 -3.00 -3.08 8.92
CA ALA A 40 -3.11 -4.51 8.70
C ALA A 40 -1.78 -5.25 8.96
N VAL A 41 -0.63 -4.66 8.63
CA VAL A 41 0.68 -5.33 8.74
C VAL A 41 1.31 -5.14 10.13
N SER A 42 1.64 -3.89 10.50
CA SER A 42 2.19 -3.51 11.80
C SER A 42 2.25 -1.99 11.95
N LEU A 43 1.94 -1.49 13.15
CA LEU A 43 2.05 -0.08 13.53
C LEU A 43 3.26 0.21 14.43
N ASN A 44 4.14 -0.76 14.66
CA ASN A 44 5.33 -0.54 15.48
C ASN A 44 6.29 0.39 14.74
N SER A 45 6.78 1.42 15.42
CA SER A 45 7.71 2.41 14.84
C SER A 45 9.03 1.80 14.37
N GLU A 46 9.48 0.70 14.99
CA GLU A 46 10.69 -0.03 14.61
C GLU A 46 10.58 -0.70 13.24
N ASP A 47 9.36 -0.96 12.77
CA ASP A 47 9.12 -1.58 11.47
C ASP A 47 9.05 -0.55 10.34
N GLU A 48 9.11 0.75 10.61
CA GLU A 48 8.98 1.76 9.55
C GLU A 48 9.97 1.60 8.38
N PRO A 49 11.25 1.26 8.63
CA PRO A 49 12.18 1.00 7.55
C PRO A 49 11.78 -0.17 6.64
N PHE A 50 11.00 -1.14 7.11
CA PHE A 50 10.52 -2.28 6.30
C PHE A 50 9.60 -1.84 5.16
N TYR A 51 8.82 -0.78 5.35
CA TYR A 51 7.89 -0.28 4.33
C TYR A 51 8.59 0.57 3.27
N LYS A 52 9.75 1.15 3.58
CA LYS A 52 10.48 2.03 2.67
C LYS A 52 10.98 1.25 1.45
N ASP A 53 10.66 1.76 0.27
CA ASP A 53 11.03 1.17 -1.03
C ASP A 53 10.58 -0.29 -1.22
N ASN A 54 9.62 -0.77 -0.43
CA ASN A 54 9.11 -2.14 -0.47
C ASN A 54 8.11 -2.32 -1.63
N PRO A 55 8.43 -3.12 -2.68
CA PRO A 55 7.57 -3.25 -3.85
C PRO A 55 6.20 -3.87 -3.54
N THR A 56 6.15 -4.82 -2.61
CA THR A 56 4.89 -5.49 -2.20
C THR A 56 3.99 -4.51 -1.45
N PHE A 57 4.57 -3.68 -0.58
CA PHE A 57 3.86 -2.61 0.10
C PHE A 57 3.31 -1.59 -0.90
N ASN A 58 4.15 -1.12 -1.81
CA ASN A 58 3.74 -0.18 -2.85
C ASN A 58 2.60 -0.73 -3.72
N LEU A 59 2.67 -2.02 -4.09
CA LEU A 59 1.61 -2.68 -4.85
C LEU A 59 0.29 -2.75 -4.07
N ALA A 60 0.34 -3.08 -2.78
CA ALA A 60 -0.86 -3.14 -1.94
C ALA A 60 -1.52 -1.76 -1.84
N VAL A 61 -0.73 -0.70 -1.64
CA VAL A 61 -1.21 0.69 -1.61
C VAL A 61 -1.84 1.09 -2.94
N LEU A 62 -1.18 0.81 -4.07
CA LEU A 62 -1.69 1.14 -5.40
C LEU A 62 -3.01 0.42 -5.72
N ASN A 63 -3.17 -0.83 -5.30
CA ASN A 63 -4.42 -1.57 -5.50
C ASN A 63 -5.60 -0.90 -4.77
N ILE A 64 -5.37 -0.37 -3.56
CA ILE A 64 -6.41 0.35 -2.80
C ILE A 64 -6.73 1.69 -3.45
N ILE A 65 -5.71 2.45 -3.88
CA ILE A 65 -5.92 3.73 -4.59
C ILE A 65 -6.73 3.49 -5.88
N ALA A 66 -6.34 2.51 -6.69
CA ALA A 66 -7.07 2.17 -7.91
C ALA A 66 -8.53 1.79 -7.61
N HIS A 67 -8.74 0.97 -6.58
CA HIS A 67 -10.08 0.57 -6.17
C HIS A 67 -10.96 1.78 -5.82
N HIS A 68 -10.48 2.71 -5.00
CA HIS A 68 -11.25 3.91 -4.63
C HIS A 68 -11.45 4.89 -5.78
N ASN A 69 -10.47 5.02 -6.67
CA ASN A 69 -10.59 5.85 -7.87
C ASN A 69 -11.73 5.36 -8.78
N ASP A 70 -11.79 4.05 -8.99
CA ASP A 70 -12.74 3.41 -9.89
C ASP A 70 -14.12 3.23 -9.24
N ASN A 71 -14.19 3.12 -7.91
CA ASN A 71 -15.42 2.82 -7.15
C ASN A 71 -15.71 3.92 -6.12
N ARG A 72 -16.22 5.06 -6.60
CA ARG A 72 -16.50 6.25 -5.74
C ARG A 72 -17.79 6.17 -4.94
N SER A 73 -18.72 5.31 -5.36
CA SER A 73 -19.99 5.10 -4.67
C SER A 73 -19.93 3.82 -3.85
N ILE A 74 -20.53 3.86 -2.66
CA ILE A 74 -20.73 2.67 -1.82
C ILE A 74 -21.80 1.72 -2.40
N THR A 75 -22.52 2.16 -3.43
CA THR A 75 -23.49 1.36 -4.19
C THR A 75 -23.16 1.38 -5.68
N SER A 76 -23.42 0.27 -6.35
CA SER A 76 -23.25 0.11 -7.80
C SER A 76 -24.54 -0.46 -8.39
N ASN A 77 -24.84 -0.07 -9.63
CA ASN A 77 -25.93 -0.68 -10.41
C ASN A 77 -25.52 -2.04 -11.01
N GLU A 78 -24.21 -2.30 -11.07
CA GLU A 78 -23.62 -3.56 -11.52
C GLU A 78 -23.04 -4.34 -10.34
N GLN A 79 -23.13 -5.67 -10.39
CA GLN A 79 -22.52 -6.52 -9.37
C GLN A 79 -20.99 -6.49 -9.51
N SER A 80 -20.31 -5.97 -8.48
CA SER A 80 -18.85 -6.08 -8.36
C SER A 80 -18.49 -7.48 -7.88
N PHE A 81 -17.54 -8.12 -8.57
CA PHE A 81 -16.94 -9.36 -8.10
C PHE A 81 -15.67 -9.02 -7.36
N ASP A 82 -15.56 -9.47 -6.10
CA ASP A 82 -14.28 -9.46 -5.42
C ASP A 82 -13.28 -10.24 -6.27
N ILE A 83 -12.05 -9.73 -6.33
CA ILE A 83 -10.92 -10.48 -6.86
C ILE A 83 -10.13 -10.97 -5.63
N PRO A 84 -10.35 -12.21 -5.15
CA PRO A 84 -9.78 -12.75 -3.90
C PRO A 84 -8.25 -12.74 -3.81
N ALA A 85 -7.56 -12.37 -4.89
CA ALA A 85 -6.12 -12.47 -5.02
C ALA A 85 -5.34 -11.16 -4.79
N SER A 86 -5.97 -9.98 -4.73
CA SER A 86 -5.20 -8.72 -4.79
C SER A 86 -4.72 -8.24 -3.43
N SER A 87 -5.57 -7.73 -2.55
CA SER A 87 -5.08 -6.96 -1.38
C SER A 87 -4.78 -7.82 -0.14
N MET A 88 -5.66 -8.75 0.24
CA MET A 88 -5.46 -9.58 1.44
C MET A 88 -4.23 -10.49 1.31
N LYS A 89 -4.01 -11.09 0.13
CA LYS A 89 -2.82 -11.92 -0.10
C LYS A 89 -1.53 -11.13 0.07
N LEU A 90 -1.47 -9.91 -0.48
CA LEU A 90 -0.31 -9.02 -0.32
C LEU A 90 -0.08 -8.66 1.15
N VAL A 91 -1.14 -8.38 1.92
CA VAL A 91 -1.02 -8.13 3.37
C VAL A 91 -0.44 -9.34 4.11
N GLN A 92 -0.89 -10.56 3.81
CA GLN A 92 -0.36 -11.77 4.46
C GLN A 92 1.09 -12.05 4.06
N THR A 93 1.45 -11.78 2.81
CA THR A 93 2.85 -11.81 2.36
C THR A 93 3.69 -10.80 3.14
N LEU A 94 3.23 -9.54 3.25
CA LEU A 94 3.93 -8.49 4.01
C LEU A 94 4.14 -8.85 5.48
N ARG A 95 3.13 -9.43 6.14
CA ARG A 95 3.27 -9.91 7.54
C ARG A 95 4.34 -10.98 7.69
N SER A 96 4.40 -11.92 6.75
CA SER A 96 5.40 -12.99 6.74
C SER A 96 6.81 -12.45 6.47
N ASP A 97 6.92 -11.54 5.49
CA ASP A 97 8.18 -10.88 5.14
C ASP A 97 8.69 -9.99 6.29
N LEU A 98 7.80 -9.28 6.99
CA LEU A 98 8.14 -8.49 8.16
C LEU A 98 8.74 -9.36 9.27
N ALA A 99 8.14 -10.53 9.55
CA ALA A 99 8.67 -11.46 10.55
C ALA A 99 10.06 -11.99 10.21
N LYS A 100 10.41 -12.09 8.92
CA LYS A 100 11.78 -12.37 8.49
C LYS A 100 12.67 -11.14 8.67
N TRP A 101 12.22 -9.98 8.17
CA TRP A 101 12.99 -8.73 8.23
C TRP A 101 13.38 -8.34 9.65
N ARG A 102 12.49 -8.49 10.64
CA ARG A 102 12.77 -8.24 12.06
C ARG A 102 13.91 -9.10 12.60
N ARG A 103 13.94 -10.39 12.24
CA ARG A 103 15.03 -11.30 12.62
C ARG A 103 16.36 -10.84 12.03
N ASP A 104 16.33 -10.40 10.77
CA ASP A 104 17.55 -9.99 10.07
C ASP A 104 18.06 -8.59 10.47
N ASN A 105 17.20 -7.71 11.03
CA ASN A 105 17.52 -6.28 11.21
C ASN A 105 17.33 -5.74 12.64
N ILE A 106 16.55 -6.39 13.51
CA ILE A 106 16.30 -5.91 14.87
C ILE A 106 16.93 -6.85 15.88
N GLU A 107 16.69 -8.16 15.75
CA GLU A 107 17.26 -9.15 16.68
C GLU A 107 18.79 -9.23 16.57
N VAL A 108 19.36 -9.06 15.38
CA VAL A 108 20.82 -9.01 15.16
C VAL A 108 21.48 -7.80 15.84
N ILE A 109 20.78 -6.68 16.00
CA ILE A 109 21.34 -5.46 16.63
C ILE A 109 21.39 -5.59 18.15
N ALA A 110 20.54 -6.42 18.76
CA ALA A 110 20.54 -6.65 20.20
C ALA A 110 21.69 -7.56 20.69
N ASP A 111 22.29 -8.32 19.77
CA ASP A 111 23.31 -9.35 20.06
C ASP A 111 24.76 -8.93 19.71
N GLU A 112 24.99 -7.71 19.20
CA GLU A 112 26.35 -7.16 19.01
C GLU A 112 26.79 -6.31 20.22
N PRO A 113 27.90 -6.67 20.92
CA PRO A 113 28.38 -6.00 22.14
C PRO A 113 29.17 -4.69 21.92
#